data_AF-A0A2D0H8B1-F1
#
_entry.id   AF-A0A2D0H8B1-F1
#
_cell.length_a   1.000
_cell.length_b   1.000
_cell.length_c   1.000
_cell.angle_alpha   90.00
_cell.angle_beta   90.00
_cell.angle_gamma   90.00
#
_symmetry.space_group_name_H-M   'P 1'
#
loop_
_entity.id
_entity.type
_entity.pdbx_description
1 polymer ?
#
loop_
_entity_poly.entity_id
_entity_poly.type
_entity_poly.pdbx_seq_one_letter_code
_entity_poly.pdbx_strand_id
1 'polypeptide(L)'
;MGKTDLAQQLMANYYTRLAQLRASMSQRRLTTVVSVAELRSDGLFLPEAASFEGEVFRDAGIQRPPNQLLSFETSIRLRLGGRYAFLPISEVTFARS
;
A
#
# COMPACT_ATOMS: atom_id res chain seq x y z
N MET A 1 6.65 28.56 1.66
CA MET A 1 7.30 28.52 2.99
C MET A 1 8.80 28.83 2.99
N GLY A 2 9.50 28.97 1.84
CA GLY A 2 10.91 29.44 1.81
C GLY A 2 11.96 28.55 2.50
N LYS A 3 11.62 27.31 2.84
CA LYS A 3 12.45 26.37 3.62
C LYS A 3 13.03 25.25 2.75
N THR A 4 13.61 25.59 1.60
CA THR A 4 14.09 24.61 0.62
C THR A 4 15.17 23.70 1.22
N ASP A 5 16.15 24.27 1.94
CA ASP A 5 17.26 23.50 2.53
C ASP A 5 16.76 22.48 3.57
N LEU A 6 15.79 22.88 4.40
CA LEU A 6 15.16 21.97 5.36
C LEU A 6 14.41 20.84 4.65
N ALA A 7 13.68 21.15 3.57
CA ALA A 7 12.98 20.13 2.79
C ALA A 7 13.97 19.13 2.17
N GLN A 8 15.10 19.60 1.64
CA GLN A 8 16.17 18.74 1.11
C GLN A 8 16.76 17.83 2.19
N GLN A 9 17.05 18.36 3.37
CA GLN A 9 17.55 17.56 4.50
C GLN A 9 16.54 16.50 4.94
N LEU A 10 15.25 16.84 4.99
CA LEU A 10 14.19 15.91 5.35
C LEU A 10 14.07 14.78 4.34
N MET A 11 14.11 15.09 3.03
CA MET A 11 14.09 14.09 1.97
C MET A 11 15.34 13.21 1.98
N ALA A 12 16.52 13.79 2.20
CA ALA A 12 17.76 13.02 2.35
C ALA A 12 17.66 12.00 3.50
N ASN A 13 17.19 12.46 4.67
CA ASN A 13 16.99 11.60 5.83
C ASN A 13 15.98 10.48 5.57
N TYR A 14 14.87 10.79 4.87
CA TYR A 14 13.88 9.80 4.46
C TYR A 14 14.53 8.70 3.60
N TYR A 15 15.22 9.06 2.53
CA TYR A 15 15.82 8.07 1.63
C TYR A 15 16.98 7.29 2.27
N THR A 16 17.74 7.89 3.18
CA THR A 16 18.76 7.16 3.96
C THR A 16 18.12 6.07 4.83
N ARG A 17 17.04 6.39 5.55
CA ARG A 17 16.33 5.41 6.38
C ARG A 17 15.65 4.33 5.54
N LEU A 18 15.13 4.70 4.36
CA LEU A 18 14.55 3.75 3.42
C LEU A 18 15.58 2.73 2.92
N ALA A 19 16.80 3.18 2.60
CA ALA A 19 17.89 2.30 2.21
C ALA A 19 18.28 1.34 3.34
N GLN A 20 18.36 1.83 4.58
CA GLN A 20 18.63 1.00 5.77
C GLN A 20 17.53 -0.05 5.98
N LEU A 21 16.25 0.33 5.86
CA LEU A 21 15.13 -0.59 5.95
C LEU A 21 15.23 -1.70 4.89
N ARG A 22 15.42 -1.32 3.62
CA ARG A 22 15.58 -2.27 2.50
C ARG A 22 16.72 -3.25 2.77
N ALA A 23 17.86 -2.78 3.27
CA ALA A 23 19.01 -3.62 3.62
C ALA A 23 18.69 -4.60 4.76
N SER A 24 18.06 -4.11 5.84
CA SER A 24 17.69 -4.92 7.00
C SER A 24 16.69 -6.04 6.67
N MET A 25 15.79 -5.82 5.71
CA MET A 25 14.85 -6.84 5.25
C MET A 25 15.46 -7.82 4.24
N SER A 26 16.56 -7.45 3.57
CA SER A 26 17.25 -8.28 2.57
C SER A 26 16.26 -8.93 1.57
N GLN A 27 16.29 -10.24 1.39
CA GLN A 27 15.39 -10.97 0.50
C GLN A 27 13.94 -11.04 1.02
N ARG A 28 13.70 -10.85 2.33
CA ARG A 28 12.35 -10.97 2.92
C ARG A 28 11.38 -9.95 2.34
N ARG A 29 11.84 -8.78 1.90
CA ARG A 29 10.98 -7.78 1.22
C ARG A 29 10.37 -8.28 -0.09
N LEU A 30 11.01 -9.26 -0.74
CA LEU A 30 10.56 -9.88 -2.00
C LEU A 30 9.70 -11.12 -1.78
N THR A 31 9.59 -11.64 -0.56
CA THR A 31 8.85 -12.87 -0.26
C THR A 31 7.74 -12.66 0.77
N THR A 32 7.84 -11.59 1.56
CA THR A 32 6.83 -11.22 2.57
C THR A 32 5.82 -10.31 1.95
N VAL A 33 4.57 -10.76 1.93
CA VAL A 33 3.41 -9.94 1.53
C VAL A 33 2.82 -9.30 2.76
N VAL A 34 2.76 -7.97 2.79
CA VAL A 34 2.26 -7.18 3.93
C VAL A 34 0.96 -6.50 3.57
N SER A 35 -0.07 -6.75 4.38
CA SER A 35 -1.36 -6.06 4.32
C SER A 35 -1.44 -5.02 5.41
N VAL A 36 -1.96 -3.84 5.09
CA VAL A 36 -2.33 -2.82 6.08
C VAL A 36 -3.84 -2.66 6.07
N ALA A 37 -4.44 -2.64 7.25
CA ALA A 37 -5.86 -2.37 7.42
C ALA A 37 -6.03 -1.29 8.47
N GLU A 38 -6.87 -0.31 8.17
CA GLU A 38 -7.18 0.79 9.05
C GLU A 38 -8.61 0.65 9.53
N LEU A 39 -8.78 0.51 10.85
CA LEU A 39 -10.10 0.49 11.45
C LEU A 39 -10.53 1.92 11.77
N ARG A 40 -11.62 2.35 11.13
CA ARG A 40 -12.27 3.64 11.35
C ARG A 40 -13.66 3.40 11.96
N SER A 41 -14.26 4.45 12.48
CA SER A 41 -15.62 4.42 13.05
C SER A 41 -16.69 3.95 12.06
N ASP A 42 -16.46 4.17 10.77
CA ASP A 42 -17.37 3.84 9.67
C ASP A 42 -17.02 2.52 8.95
N GLY A 43 -15.95 1.84 9.36
CA GLY A 43 -15.61 0.51 8.87
C GLY A 43 -14.13 0.21 8.79
N LEU A 44 -13.82 -0.88 8.08
CA LEU A 44 -12.45 -1.31 7.80
C LEU A 44 -12.03 -0.79 6.43
N PHE A 45 -10.93 -0.03 6.40
CA PHE A 45 -10.35 0.52 5.19
C PHE A 45 -9.05 -0.21 4.86
N LEU A 46 -8.81 -0.43 3.57
CA LEU A 46 -7.60 -1.08 3.06
C LEU A 46 -6.88 -0.07 2.18
N PRO A 47 -5.80 0.57 2.66
CA PRO A 47 -5.10 1.59 1.89
C PRO A 47 -4.61 1.06 0.54
N GLU A 48 -4.95 1.74 -0.54
CA GLU A 48 -4.64 1.38 -1.92
C GLU A 48 -3.19 1.73 -2.30
N ALA A 49 -2.78 1.47 -3.55
CA ALA A 49 -1.43 1.78 -4.02
C ALA A 49 -1.10 3.27 -3.97
N ALA A 50 -2.08 4.13 -4.26
CA ALA A 50 -1.92 5.59 -4.28
C ALA A 50 -2.08 6.25 -2.88
N SER A 51 -2.33 5.45 -1.83
CA SER A 51 -2.36 5.96 -0.45
C SER A 51 -0.96 6.30 0.05
N PHE A 52 -0.88 7.08 1.13
CA PHE A 52 0.40 7.37 1.78
C PHE A 52 1.14 6.09 2.18
N GLU A 53 0.43 5.12 2.76
CA GLU A 53 0.97 3.81 3.10
C GLU A 53 1.46 3.09 1.84
N GLY A 54 0.65 3.06 0.78
CA GLY A 54 0.99 2.44 -0.50
C GLY A 54 2.29 2.96 -1.09
N GLU A 55 2.46 4.29 -1.10
CA GLU A 55 3.69 4.96 -1.55
C GLU A 55 4.90 4.53 -0.72
N VAL A 56 4.78 4.49 0.63
CA VAL A 56 5.86 4.06 1.52
C VAL A 56 6.24 2.58 1.32
N PHE A 57 5.27 1.68 1.16
CA PHE A 57 5.55 0.26 0.90
C PHE A 57 6.20 0.04 -0.48
N ARG A 58 5.75 0.79 -1.50
CA ARG A 58 6.37 0.77 -2.83
C ARG A 58 7.81 1.24 -2.76
N ASP A 59 8.05 2.35 -2.07
CA ASP A 59 9.38 2.87 -1.79
C ASP A 59 10.20 1.86 -0.98
N ALA A 60 9.62 1.10 -0.05
CA ALA A 60 10.37 0.07 0.67
C ALA A 60 10.65 -1.19 -0.18
N GLY A 61 10.01 -1.33 -1.35
CA GLY A 61 10.08 -2.54 -2.18
C GLY A 61 9.44 -3.76 -1.50
N ILE A 62 8.43 -3.52 -0.66
CA ILE A 62 7.69 -4.55 0.07
C ILE A 62 6.45 -4.92 -0.73
N GLN A 63 6.18 -6.21 -0.88
CA GLN A 63 5.01 -6.69 -1.60
C GLN A 63 3.72 -6.48 -0.80
N ARG A 64 2.64 -6.17 -1.51
CA ARG A 64 1.29 -6.01 -0.95
C ARG A 64 0.30 -6.93 -1.66
N PRO A 65 -0.80 -7.34 -1.00
CA PRO A 65 -1.85 -8.12 -1.62
C PRO A 65 -2.45 -7.43 -2.87
N PRO A 66 -2.88 -8.19 -3.90
CA PRO A 66 -3.41 -7.62 -5.14
C PRO A 66 -4.55 -6.61 -4.95
N ASN A 67 -5.45 -6.85 -3.98
CA ASN A 67 -6.54 -5.95 -3.67
C ASN A 67 -6.12 -4.61 -3.04
N GLN A 68 -4.86 -4.47 -2.62
CA GLN A 68 -4.26 -3.21 -2.13
C GLN A 68 -3.31 -2.57 -3.15
N LEU A 69 -3.16 -3.18 -4.34
CA LEU A 69 -2.41 -2.64 -5.47
C LEU A 69 -3.30 -1.91 -6.50
N LEU A 70 -4.62 -2.08 -6.38
CA LEU A 70 -5.59 -1.41 -7.25
C LEU A 70 -5.61 0.08 -6.93
N SER A 71 -5.57 0.92 -7.97
CA SER A 71 -5.66 2.39 -7.89
C SER A 71 -6.99 2.86 -8.50
N PHE A 72 -8.08 2.34 -7.97
CA PHE A 72 -9.42 2.76 -8.30
C PHE A 72 -10.12 2.80 -6.96
N GLU A 73 -10.96 3.79 -6.69
CA GLU A 73 -11.76 3.95 -5.45
C GLU A 73 -12.51 2.65 -5.07
N THR A 74 -11.81 1.63 -4.57
CA THR A 74 -12.31 0.27 -4.44
C THR A 74 -12.32 0.01 -2.95
N SER A 75 -13.25 0.68 -2.27
CA SER A 75 -13.52 0.39 -0.87
C SER A 75 -13.95 -1.07 -0.77
N ILE A 76 -13.10 -1.95 -0.22
CA ILE A 76 -13.56 -3.23 0.32
C ILE A 76 -14.23 -2.91 1.65
N ARG A 77 -15.54 -2.65 1.64
CA ARG A 77 -16.30 -2.55 2.89
C ARG A 77 -16.71 -3.94 3.32
N LEU A 78 -15.91 -4.54 4.20
CA LEU A 78 -16.26 -5.81 4.83
C LEU A 78 -17.45 -5.59 5.79
N ARG A 79 -18.61 -6.18 5.49
CA ARG A 79 -19.78 -6.12 6.37
C ARG A 79 -19.88 -7.38 7.24
N LEU A 80 -19.77 -7.21 8.55
CA LEU A 80 -20.44 -8.08 9.52
C LEU A 80 -21.87 -7.56 9.72
N GLY A 81 -22.89 -8.36 9.37
CA GLY A 81 -24.26 -8.13 9.85
C GLY A 81 -25.33 -7.57 8.89
N GLY A 82 -25.23 -7.77 7.56
CA GLY A 82 -26.43 -7.91 6.69
C GLY A 82 -26.92 -6.79 5.72
N ARG A 83 -26.14 -6.42 4.68
CA ARG A 83 -26.41 -5.58 3.44
C ARG A 83 -25.38 -4.46 3.10
N TYR A 84 -24.61 -4.50 2.02
CA TYR A 84 -25.05 -4.31 0.64
C TYR A 84 -23.95 -4.86 -0.30
N ALA A 85 -24.32 -4.99 -1.57
CA ALA A 85 -23.60 -5.68 -2.63
C ALA A 85 -22.32 -4.97 -3.13
N PHE A 86 -21.39 -5.78 -3.67
CA PHE A 86 -20.15 -5.36 -4.36
C PHE A 86 -20.00 -6.10 -5.69
N LEU A 87 -19.57 -5.38 -6.74
CA LEU A 87 -19.33 -5.88 -8.10
C LEU A 87 -17.91 -6.47 -8.24
N PRO A 88 -17.74 -7.50 -9.10
CA PRO A 88 -16.51 -8.30 -9.20
C PRO A 88 -15.34 -7.55 -9.88
N ILE A 89 -14.14 -7.95 -9.46
CA ILE A 89 -12.86 -7.72 -10.15
C ILE A 89 -13.03 -8.21 -11.60
N SER A 90 -12.95 -7.31 -12.58
CA SER A 90 -12.99 -7.71 -13.99
C SER A 90 -11.79 -8.60 -14.31
N GLU A 91 -12.12 -9.80 -14.79
CA GLU A 91 -11.32 -10.94 -15.26
C GLU A 91 -9.81 -10.72 -15.47
N VAL A 92 -8.99 -11.39 -14.65
CA VAL A 92 -7.63 -11.77 -15.03
C VAL A 92 -7.72 -13.07 -15.84
N THR A 93 -7.85 -12.95 -17.16
CA THR A 93 -7.63 -14.08 -18.06
C THR A 93 -6.13 -14.17 -18.35
N PHE A 94 -5.42 -15.02 -17.62
CA PHE A 94 -4.11 -15.50 -18.08
C PHE A 94 -4.35 -16.39 -19.30
N ALA A 95 -4.27 -15.81 -20.50
CA ALA A 95 -4.09 -16.58 -21.72
C ALA A 95 -2.73 -17.30 -21.62
N ARG A 96 -2.78 -18.62 -21.43
CA ARG A 96 -1.64 -19.48 -21.75
C ARG A 96 -1.52 -19.50 -23.27
N SER A 97 -0.39 -19.03 -23.80
CA SER A 97 0.12 -19.37 -25.13
C SER A 97 1.45 -20.07 -24.97
#